data_AF-A0A2V6P903-F1
#
_entry.id   AF-A0A2V6P903-F1
#
_cell.length_a   1.000
_cell.length_b   1.000
_cell.length_c   1.000
_cell.angle_alpha   90.00
_cell.angle_beta   90.00
_cell.angle_gamma   90.00
#
_symmetry.space_group_name_H-M   'P 1'
#
loop_
_entity.id
_entity.type
_entity.pdbx_description
1 polymer ?
#
loop_
_entity_poly.entity_id
_entity_poly.type
_entity_poly.pdbx_seq_one_letter_code
_entity_poly.pdbx_strand_id
1 'polypeptide(L)'
;MIQTQAVYSVIGGGFDNTIRRKAEYSTISGGFGNIIQANAPHSTIGGGIANQIQDNADESTIGGGHGNWIETNSVRSTIGGGWANVLVNAPWGTIAGGVNNIILNAGACSVGGGVGNTIEGRASYSTIGGGIANAIHTNADYATIGGGDSNTCNGSHATIPGGLLNSASGGFSLAAGSRAKANHDGTFVWADFTGADFSSTATNEFAVRATGGVRLVSGVDSNGVPVTGVSLPAGSGSWATLSDRNAKENFAGADTRKILE
;
A
#
# COMPACT_ATOMS: atom_id res chain seq x y z
N MET A 1 -37.69 -3.77 -5.57
CA MET A 1 -38.35 -5.08 -5.36
C MET A 1 -37.64 -5.84 -4.25
N ILE A 2 -38.37 -6.38 -3.28
CA ILE A 2 -37.83 -7.34 -2.29
C ILE A 2 -38.44 -8.70 -2.62
N GLN A 3 -37.60 -9.72 -2.84
CA GLN A 3 -38.06 -11.07 -3.20
C GLN A 3 -38.39 -11.93 -1.97
N THR A 4 -39.05 -13.06 -2.19
CA THR A 4 -39.39 -14.03 -1.15
C THR A 4 -38.15 -14.52 -0.40
N GLN A 5 -38.28 -14.81 0.90
CA GLN A 5 -37.16 -15.21 1.78
C GLN A 5 -36.07 -14.13 1.99
N ALA A 6 -36.32 -12.86 1.63
CA ALA A 6 -35.49 -11.74 2.05
C ALA A 6 -36.14 -11.02 3.26
N VAL A 7 -36.49 -11.80 4.28
CA VAL A 7 -37.29 -11.31 5.43
C VAL A 7 -36.54 -10.18 6.14
N TYR A 8 -37.31 -9.19 6.63
CA TYR A 8 -36.80 -7.99 7.32
C TYR A 8 -35.89 -7.06 6.51
N SER A 9 -35.82 -7.26 5.19
CA SER A 9 -35.07 -6.35 4.32
C SER A 9 -35.83 -5.04 4.08
N VAL A 10 -35.09 -3.97 3.79
CA VAL A 10 -35.65 -2.63 3.57
C VAL A 10 -35.12 -2.02 2.26
N ILE A 11 -36.04 -1.46 1.46
CA ILE A 11 -35.70 -0.53 0.38
C ILE A 11 -36.34 0.81 0.71
N GLY A 12 -35.53 1.82 1.03
CA GLY A 12 -36.02 3.12 1.51
C GLY A 12 -36.67 4.00 0.43
N GLY A 13 -36.37 3.77 -0.85
CA GLY A 13 -36.97 4.49 -1.97
C GLY A 13 -36.21 4.33 -3.29
N GLY A 14 -36.38 5.29 -4.19
CA GLY A 14 -35.70 5.30 -5.49
C GLY A 14 -36.35 4.40 -6.55
N PHE A 15 -35.59 4.06 -7.60
CA PHE A 15 -36.08 3.30 -8.74
C PHE A 15 -35.17 2.10 -9.04
N ASP A 16 -35.78 0.97 -9.41
CA ASP A 16 -35.08 -0.27 -9.82
C ASP A 16 -34.10 -0.87 -8.79
N ASN A 17 -34.31 -0.60 -7.51
CA ASN A 17 -33.53 -1.23 -6.45
C ASN A 17 -34.07 -2.64 -6.16
N THR A 18 -33.21 -3.64 -6.00
CA THR A 18 -33.62 -5.04 -5.79
C THR A 18 -32.86 -5.72 -4.66
N ILE A 19 -33.58 -6.37 -3.75
CA ILE A 19 -33.02 -7.32 -2.77
C ILE A 19 -33.58 -8.71 -3.11
N ARG A 20 -32.69 -9.64 -3.46
CA ARG A 20 -33.06 -11.00 -3.92
C ARG A 20 -33.26 -11.98 -2.76
N ARG A 21 -33.79 -13.16 -3.10
CA ARG A 21 -34.13 -14.22 -2.15
C ARG A 21 -32.97 -14.59 -1.23
N LYS A 22 -33.27 -14.94 0.04
CA LYS A 22 -32.28 -15.35 1.06
C LYS A 22 -31.25 -14.28 1.42
N ALA A 23 -31.49 -13.01 1.10
CA ALA A 23 -30.68 -11.88 1.56
C ALA A 23 -31.34 -11.19 2.76
N GLU A 24 -31.60 -11.94 3.83
CA GLU A 24 -32.34 -11.47 5.02
C GLU A 24 -31.66 -10.28 5.71
N TYR A 25 -32.45 -9.42 6.34
CA TYR A 25 -32.02 -8.18 7.02
C TYR A 25 -31.14 -7.24 6.17
N SER A 26 -31.23 -7.32 4.84
CA SER A 26 -30.44 -6.46 3.97
C SER A 26 -31.11 -5.11 3.77
N THR A 27 -30.31 -4.06 3.57
CA THR A 27 -30.82 -2.69 3.41
C THR A 27 -30.30 -2.05 2.14
N ILE A 28 -31.21 -1.46 1.35
CA ILE A 28 -30.88 -0.49 0.31
C ILE A 28 -31.58 0.82 0.68
N SER A 29 -30.84 1.86 1.06
CA SER A 29 -31.48 3.10 1.55
C SER A 29 -32.21 3.87 0.44
N GLY A 30 -31.84 3.70 -0.83
CA GLY A 30 -32.49 4.32 -1.99
C GLY A 30 -31.62 4.30 -3.24
N GLY A 31 -31.82 5.26 -4.14
CA GLY A 31 -31.02 5.43 -5.35
C GLY A 31 -31.59 4.75 -6.60
N PHE A 32 -30.72 4.46 -7.58
CA PHE A 32 -31.12 3.88 -8.87
C PHE A 32 -30.36 2.58 -9.14
N GLY A 33 -31.07 1.49 -9.40
CA GLY A 33 -30.47 0.25 -9.90
C GLY A 33 -29.52 -0.45 -8.93
N ASN A 34 -29.67 -0.27 -7.61
CA ASN A 34 -28.84 -0.95 -6.63
C ASN A 34 -29.35 -2.38 -6.37
N ILE A 35 -28.46 -3.36 -6.28
CA ILE A 35 -28.84 -4.77 -6.17
C ILE A 35 -28.07 -5.47 -5.05
N ILE A 36 -28.80 -6.14 -4.17
CA ILE A 36 -28.27 -7.18 -3.28
C ILE A 36 -28.77 -8.52 -3.82
N GLN A 37 -27.85 -9.37 -4.26
CA GLN A 37 -28.12 -10.66 -4.88
C GLN A 37 -28.51 -11.73 -3.84
N ALA A 38 -28.72 -12.97 -4.28
CA ALA A 38 -29.26 -14.01 -3.42
C ALA A 38 -28.20 -14.55 -2.44
N ASN A 39 -28.64 -15.08 -1.30
CA ASN A 39 -27.74 -15.61 -0.26
C ASN A 39 -26.68 -14.60 0.23
N ALA A 40 -26.98 -13.30 0.23
CA ALA A 40 -26.09 -12.27 0.80
C ALA A 40 -26.76 -11.57 1.99
N PRO A 41 -27.11 -12.29 3.07
CA PRO A 41 -27.76 -11.71 4.25
C PRO A 41 -26.91 -10.61 4.90
N HIS A 42 -27.59 -9.73 5.65
CA HIS A 42 -27.00 -8.65 6.44
C HIS A 42 -26.19 -7.64 5.61
N SER A 43 -26.48 -7.55 4.31
CA SER A 43 -25.75 -6.67 3.40
C SER A 43 -26.39 -5.28 3.34
N THR A 44 -25.57 -4.24 3.16
CA THR A 44 -26.04 -2.86 3.12
C THR A 44 -25.53 -2.13 1.89
N ILE A 45 -26.44 -1.45 1.18
CA ILE A 45 -26.12 -0.43 0.19
C ILE A 45 -26.71 0.90 0.67
N GLY A 46 -25.85 1.86 0.98
CA GLY A 46 -26.24 3.19 1.46
C GLY A 46 -26.98 4.05 0.43
N GLY A 47 -26.91 3.70 -0.86
CA GLY A 47 -27.64 4.34 -1.95
C GLY A 47 -26.78 4.45 -3.21
N GLY A 48 -26.98 5.54 -3.97
CA GLY A 48 -26.22 5.79 -5.19
C GLY A 48 -26.80 5.11 -6.43
N ILE A 49 -25.95 4.85 -7.42
CA ILE A 49 -26.34 4.36 -8.75
C ILE A 49 -25.61 3.05 -9.04
N ALA A 50 -26.35 2.01 -9.42
CA ALA A 50 -25.80 0.76 -9.95
C ALA A 50 -24.76 0.04 -9.06
N ASN A 51 -24.90 0.14 -7.73
CA ASN A 51 -24.05 -0.60 -6.80
C ASN A 51 -24.57 -2.03 -6.61
N GLN A 52 -23.66 -3.01 -6.50
CA GLN A 52 -24.02 -4.41 -6.42
C GLN A 52 -23.25 -5.17 -5.35
N ILE A 53 -23.98 -5.93 -4.53
CA ILE A 53 -23.43 -6.98 -3.66
C ILE A 53 -23.92 -8.31 -4.22
N GLN A 54 -23.00 -9.18 -4.64
CA GLN A 54 -23.30 -10.40 -5.37
C GLN A 54 -23.60 -11.62 -4.49
N ASP A 55 -23.90 -12.76 -5.13
CA ASP A 55 -24.31 -13.97 -4.42
C ASP A 55 -23.25 -14.44 -3.42
N ASN A 56 -23.65 -14.89 -2.23
CA ASN A 56 -22.73 -15.34 -1.17
C ASN A 56 -21.66 -14.30 -0.76
N ALA A 57 -21.97 -13.00 -0.86
CA ALA A 57 -21.15 -11.91 -0.32
C ALA A 57 -21.77 -11.35 0.98
N ASP A 58 -22.09 -12.24 1.91
CA ASP A 58 -22.73 -11.97 3.20
C ASP A 58 -22.00 -10.92 4.04
N GLU A 59 -22.78 -10.17 4.85
CA GLU A 59 -22.30 -9.14 5.79
C GLU A 59 -21.47 -8.03 5.10
N SER A 60 -21.73 -7.77 3.81
CA SER A 60 -20.96 -6.78 3.04
C SER A 60 -21.63 -5.42 2.99
N THR A 61 -20.82 -4.37 2.84
CA THR A 61 -21.31 -2.99 2.83
C THR A 61 -20.78 -2.21 1.64
N ILE A 62 -21.68 -1.54 0.92
CA ILE A 62 -21.35 -0.46 -0.01
C ILE A 62 -21.94 0.83 0.54
N GLY A 63 -21.11 1.80 0.93
CA GLY A 63 -21.59 3.07 1.49
C GLY A 63 -22.40 3.91 0.50
N GLY A 64 -22.14 3.78 -0.80
CA GLY A 64 -22.87 4.43 -1.88
C GLY A 64 -22.02 4.59 -3.14
N GLY A 65 -22.20 5.70 -3.86
CA GLY A 65 -21.43 6.01 -5.07
C GLY A 65 -22.02 5.42 -6.34
N HIS A 66 -21.19 5.21 -7.35
CA HIS A 66 -21.62 4.75 -8.68
C HIS A 66 -20.88 3.46 -9.07
N GLY A 67 -21.62 2.41 -9.40
CA GLY A 67 -21.04 1.22 -10.02
C GLY A 67 -20.04 0.46 -9.15
N ASN A 68 -20.15 0.48 -7.82
CA ASN A 68 -19.28 -0.30 -6.93
C ASN A 68 -19.78 -1.73 -6.78
N TRP A 69 -18.87 -2.71 -6.85
CA TRP A 69 -19.21 -4.13 -6.93
C TRP A 69 -18.46 -4.94 -5.86
N ILE A 70 -19.21 -5.62 -5.00
CA ILE A 70 -18.67 -6.69 -4.15
C ILE A 70 -19.13 -8.00 -4.79
N GLU A 71 -18.23 -8.71 -5.45
CA GLU A 71 -18.54 -9.93 -6.18
C GLU A 71 -18.70 -11.16 -5.29
N THR A 72 -19.08 -12.28 -5.92
CA THR A 72 -19.37 -13.55 -5.26
C THR A 72 -18.24 -14.00 -4.33
N ASN A 73 -18.62 -14.50 -3.15
CA ASN A 73 -17.72 -14.99 -2.09
C ASN A 73 -16.82 -13.92 -1.43
N SER A 74 -16.94 -12.64 -1.77
CA SER A 74 -16.28 -11.54 -1.05
C SER A 74 -17.01 -11.22 0.26
N VAL A 75 -17.11 -12.17 1.18
CA VAL A 75 -17.84 -12.02 2.46
C VAL A 75 -17.21 -10.96 3.38
N ARG A 76 -18.01 -10.31 4.22
CA ARG A 76 -17.58 -9.30 5.21
C ARG A 76 -16.74 -8.18 4.61
N SER A 77 -17.07 -7.80 3.38
CA SER A 77 -16.28 -6.86 2.60
C SER A 77 -16.89 -5.47 2.61
N THR A 78 -16.07 -4.44 2.45
CA THR A 78 -16.51 -3.05 2.49
C THR A 78 -15.99 -2.26 1.30
N ILE A 79 -16.90 -1.58 0.61
CA ILE A 79 -16.59 -0.45 -0.27
C ILE A 79 -17.21 0.80 0.33
N GLY A 80 -16.41 1.76 0.80
CA GLY A 80 -16.94 2.98 1.42
C GLY A 80 -17.74 3.86 0.45
N GLY A 81 -17.42 3.82 -0.85
CA GLY A 81 -18.14 4.51 -1.91
C GLY A 81 -17.26 4.71 -3.15
N GLY A 82 -17.44 5.83 -3.85
CA GLY A 82 -16.64 6.17 -5.03
C GLY A 82 -17.24 5.66 -6.34
N TRP A 83 -16.40 5.48 -7.36
CA TRP A 83 -16.82 5.06 -8.69
C TRP A 83 -16.08 3.80 -9.16
N ALA A 84 -16.82 2.76 -9.53
CA ALA A 84 -16.29 1.56 -10.17
C ALA A 84 -15.20 0.83 -9.35
N ASN A 85 -15.32 0.80 -8.02
CA ASN A 85 -14.45 -0.03 -7.17
C ASN A 85 -14.99 -1.46 -7.11
N VAL A 86 -14.09 -2.45 -7.10
CA VAL A 86 -14.46 -3.88 -7.20
C VAL A 86 -13.70 -4.76 -6.21
N LEU A 87 -14.43 -5.63 -5.51
CA LEU A 87 -13.87 -6.71 -4.66
C LEU A 87 -14.26 -8.07 -5.24
N VAL A 88 -13.29 -8.82 -5.77
CA VAL A 88 -13.52 -10.11 -6.45
C VAL A 88 -12.95 -11.25 -5.63
N ASN A 89 -13.80 -12.13 -5.09
CA ASN A 89 -13.39 -13.27 -4.25
C ASN A 89 -12.36 -12.84 -3.18
N ALA A 90 -12.67 -11.75 -2.49
CA ALA A 90 -11.76 -11.03 -1.60
C ALA A 90 -12.38 -10.90 -0.20
N PRO A 91 -12.51 -12.00 0.56
CA PRO A 91 -13.14 -11.98 1.87
C PRO A 91 -12.41 -11.03 2.82
N TRP A 92 -13.14 -10.25 3.60
CA TRP A 92 -12.62 -9.18 4.47
C TRP A 92 -11.88 -8.07 3.71
N GLY A 93 -12.08 -7.94 2.40
CA GLY A 93 -11.50 -6.89 1.59
C GLY A 93 -12.12 -5.53 1.91
N THR A 94 -11.29 -4.48 1.93
CA THR A 94 -11.76 -3.10 2.13
C THR A 94 -11.23 -2.18 1.05
N ILE A 95 -12.13 -1.45 0.38
CA ILE A 95 -11.80 -0.28 -0.43
C ILE A 95 -12.50 0.93 0.21
N ALA A 96 -11.75 1.87 0.78
CA ALA A 96 -12.38 3.02 1.46
C ALA A 96 -13.15 3.94 0.49
N GLY A 97 -12.73 4.00 -0.79
CA GLY A 97 -13.39 4.77 -1.84
C GLY A 97 -12.51 4.94 -3.06
N GLY A 98 -12.64 6.08 -3.76
CA GLY A 98 -11.83 6.39 -4.95
C GLY A 98 -12.45 5.89 -6.24
N VAL A 99 -11.62 5.71 -7.27
CA VAL A 99 -12.04 5.35 -8.64
C VAL A 99 -11.28 4.14 -9.14
N ASN A 100 -11.99 3.13 -9.65
CA ASN A 100 -11.38 1.95 -10.30
C ASN A 100 -10.33 1.22 -9.44
N ASN A 101 -10.54 1.14 -8.12
CA ASN A 101 -9.68 0.31 -7.27
C ASN A 101 -10.19 -1.13 -7.25
N ILE A 102 -9.28 -2.11 -7.27
CA ILE A 102 -9.61 -3.53 -7.40
C ILE A 102 -8.83 -4.35 -6.37
N ILE A 103 -9.52 -5.26 -5.67
CA ILE A 103 -8.89 -6.36 -4.94
C ILE A 103 -9.41 -7.66 -5.54
N LEU A 104 -8.51 -8.52 -5.99
CA LEU A 104 -8.81 -9.72 -6.77
C LEU A 104 -8.19 -10.95 -6.13
N ASN A 105 -9.01 -11.94 -5.76
CA ASN A 105 -8.59 -13.26 -5.26
C ASN A 105 -7.59 -13.18 -4.08
N ALA A 106 -7.79 -12.23 -3.17
CA ALA A 106 -6.94 -11.99 -2.02
C ALA A 106 -7.78 -11.55 -0.81
N GLY A 107 -7.56 -12.21 0.33
CA GLY A 107 -8.33 -11.97 1.55
C GLY A 107 -7.67 -10.95 2.48
N ALA A 108 -8.48 -10.26 3.29
CA ALA A 108 -8.04 -9.32 4.31
C ALA A 108 -7.11 -8.20 3.78
N CYS A 109 -7.33 -7.78 2.53
CA CYS A 109 -6.58 -6.71 1.89
C CYS A 109 -7.26 -5.36 2.09
N SER A 110 -6.49 -4.28 2.02
CA SER A 110 -7.04 -2.92 2.10
C SER A 110 -6.50 -1.98 1.02
N VAL A 111 -7.40 -1.17 0.47
CA VAL A 111 -7.06 -0.01 -0.37
C VAL A 111 -7.70 1.23 0.24
N GLY A 112 -6.87 2.18 0.67
CA GLY A 112 -7.33 3.42 1.32
C GLY A 112 -8.11 4.37 0.40
N GLY A 113 -7.94 4.23 -0.92
CA GLY A 113 -8.64 5.01 -1.95
C GLY A 113 -7.75 5.27 -3.15
N GLY A 114 -7.92 6.43 -3.80
CA GLY A 114 -7.14 6.82 -4.97
C GLY A 114 -7.72 6.32 -6.29
N VAL A 115 -6.89 6.22 -7.33
CA VAL A 115 -7.31 5.91 -8.70
C VAL A 115 -6.53 4.73 -9.26
N GLY A 116 -7.23 3.66 -9.66
CA GLY A 116 -6.62 2.56 -10.40
C GLY A 116 -5.62 1.73 -9.58
N ASN A 117 -5.80 1.61 -8.27
CA ASN A 117 -4.95 0.75 -7.44
C ASN A 117 -5.46 -0.70 -7.46
N THR A 118 -4.55 -1.66 -7.57
CA THR A 118 -4.89 -3.08 -7.71
C THR A 118 -4.11 -3.96 -6.75
N ILE A 119 -4.81 -4.86 -6.05
CA ILE A 119 -4.20 -5.99 -5.33
C ILE A 119 -4.64 -7.28 -6.03
N GLU A 120 -3.68 -8.04 -6.55
CA GLU A 120 -3.92 -9.25 -7.33
C GLU A 120 -3.95 -10.53 -6.47
N GLY A 121 -4.22 -11.66 -7.12
CA GLY A 121 -4.47 -12.93 -6.45
C GLY A 121 -3.28 -13.49 -5.67
N ARG A 122 -3.56 -14.13 -4.53
CA ARG A 122 -2.52 -14.67 -3.62
C ARG A 122 -1.59 -13.55 -3.07
N ALA A 123 -2.15 -12.38 -2.79
CA ALA A 123 -1.49 -11.29 -2.07
C ALA A 123 -2.29 -10.91 -0.82
N SER A 124 -2.70 -11.91 -0.04
CA SER A 124 -3.54 -11.70 1.15
C SER A 124 -2.83 -10.84 2.19
N TYR A 125 -3.61 -10.14 3.01
CA TYR A 125 -3.11 -9.22 4.05
C TYR A 125 -2.32 -8.01 3.51
N SER A 126 -2.40 -7.75 2.21
CA SER A 126 -1.69 -6.64 1.58
C SER A 126 -2.45 -5.32 1.69
N THR A 127 -1.71 -4.21 1.64
CA THR A 127 -2.27 -2.87 1.78
C THR A 127 -1.73 -1.90 0.73
N ILE A 128 -2.63 -1.16 0.10
CA ILE A 128 -2.31 0.05 -0.67
C ILE A 128 -2.93 1.25 0.04
N GLY A 129 -2.13 2.16 0.59
CA GLY A 129 -2.65 3.34 1.30
C GLY A 129 -3.47 4.29 0.41
N GLY A 130 -3.18 4.33 -0.89
CA GLY A 130 -3.91 5.10 -1.90
C GLY A 130 -3.01 5.49 -3.06
N GLY A 131 -3.25 6.65 -3.67
CA GLY A 131 -2.46 7.15 -4.80
C GLY A 131 -3.02 6.73 -6.16
N ILE A 132 -2.16 6.70 -7.17
CA ILE A 132 -2.55 6.44 -8.56
C ILE A 132 -1.76 5.23 -9.08
N ALA A 133 -2.48 4.29 -9.70
CA ALA A 133 -1.89 3.18 -10.45
C ALA A 133 -0.86 2.33 -9.68
N ASN A 134 -1.03 2.16 -8.36
CA ASN A 134 -0.18 1.25 -7.59
C ASN A 134 -0.69 -0.19 -7.69
N ALA A 135 0.22 -1.16 -7.78
CA ALA A 135 -0.13 -2.57 -7.92
C ALA A 135 0.64 -3.46 -6.96
N ILE A 136 -0.07 -4.33 -6.25
CA ILE A 136 0.49 -5.47 -5.53
C ILE A 136 0.15 -6.71 -6.35
N HIS A 137 1.18 -7.33 -6.94
CA HIS A 137 1.03 -8.45 -7.86
C HIS A 137 0.87 -9.79 -7.17
N THR A 138 0.60 -10.82 -7.97
CA THR A 138 0.36 -12.17 -7.45
C THR A 138 1.51 -12.73 -6.60
N ASN A 139 1.18 -13.50 -5.57
CA ASN A 139 2.11 -14.13 -4.62
C ASN A 139 2.89 -13.15 -3.72
N ALA A 140 2.44 -11.90 -3.62
CA ALA A 140 3.02 -10.88 -2.75
C ALA A 140 2.26 -10.76 -1.41
N ASP A 141 2.04 -11.88 -0.71
CA ASP A 141 1.36 -11.85 0.60
C ASP A 141 2.07 -10.89 1.57
N TYR A 142 1.30 -10.15 2.37
CA TYR A 142 1.78 -9.13 3.32
C TYR A 142 2.55 -7.95 2.69
N ALA A 143 2.40 -7.71 1.39
CA ALA A 143 3.04 -6.57 0.76
C ALA A 143 2.33 -5.24 1.12
N THR A 144 3.11 -4.16 1.17
CA THR A 144 2.59 -2.83 1.49
C THR A 144 3.08 -1.81 0.48
N ILE A 145 2.15 -1.01 -0.06
CA ILE A 145 2.43 0.24 -0.76
C ILE A 145 1.77 1.37 0.01
N GLY A 146 2.55 2.28 0.60
CA GLY A 146 2.01 3.42 1.36
C GLY A 146 1.20 4.39 0.50
N GLY A 147 1.54 4.51 -0.79
CA GLY A 147 0.83 5.31 -1.78
C GLY A 147 1.75 5.76 -2.90
N GLY A 148 1.49 6.94 -3.46
CA GLY A 148 2.29 7.49 -4.58
C GLY A 148 1.72 7.13 -5.94
N ASP A 149 2.59 7.11 -6.95
CA ASP A 149 2.21 6.91 -8.36
C ASP A 149 3.02 5.75 -8.98
N SER A 150 2.29 4.79 -9.56
CA SER A 150 2.85 3.74 -10.40
C SER A 150 3.89 2.85 -9.71
N ASN A 151 3.68 2.54 -8.42
CA ASN A 151 4.57 1.63 -7.68
C ASN A 151 4.09 0.18 -7.77
N THR A 152 5.03 -0.78 -7.81
CA THR A 152 4.73 -2.21 -7.94
C THR A 152 5.41 -3.07 -6.87
N CYS A 153 4.65 -3.84 -6.11
CA CYS A 153 5.19 -4.86 -5.20
C CYS A 153 4.96 -6.27 -5.78
N ASN A 154 6.02 -7.06 -5.92
CA ASN A 154 5.95 -8.47 -6.31
C ASN A 154 6.46 -9.42 -5.21
N GLY A 155 7.25 -8.92 -4.26
CA GLY A 155 7.79 -9.73 -3.18
C GLY A 155 6.82 -9.88 -2.01
N SER A 156 6.72 -11.08 -1.43
CA SER A 156 6.03 -11.26 -0.16
C SER A 156 6.75 -10.47 0.94
N HIS A 157 5.99 -9.82 1.82
CA HIS A 157 6.49 -8.90 2.85
C HIS A 157 7.28 -7.69 2.30
N ALA A 158 7.20 -7.43 0.99
CA ALA A 158 7.87 -6.28 0.39
C ALA A 158 7.14 -4.97 0.72
N THR A 159 7.90 -3.89 0.87
CA THR A 159 7.38 -2.57 1.26
C THR A 159 7.84 -1.48 0.31
N ILE A 160 6.89 -0.69 -0.18
CA ILE A 160 7.14 0.60 -0.82
C ILE A 160 6.46 1.66 0.04
N PRO A 161 7.20 2.52 0.77
CA PRO A 161 6.57 3.56 1.59
C PRO A 161 5.82 4.61 0.75
N GLY A 162 6.18 4.74 -0.53
CA GLY A 162 5.53 5.60 -1.51
C GLY A 162 6.52 6.10 -2.56
N GLY A 163 6.15 7.17 -3.26
CA GLY A 163 6.97 7.78 -4.30
C GLY A 163 6.49 7.44 -5.71
N LEU A 164 7.41 7.42 -6.68
CA LEU A 164 7.10 7.29 -8.11
C LEU A 164 7.87 6.12 -8.73
N LEU A 165 7.15 5.22 -9.42
CA LEU A 165 7.75 4.17 -10.25
C LEU A 165 8.72 3.23 -9.52
N ASN A 166 8.52 3.00 -8.21
CA ASN A 166 9.34 2.03 -7.47
C ASN A 166 8.86 0.60 -7.70
N SER A 167 9.78 -0.36 -7.60
CA SER A 167 9.47 -1.79 -7.66
C SER A 167 10.14 -2.53 -6.50
N ALA A 168 9.37 -3.24 -5.68
CA ALA A 168 9.87 -4.10 -4.62
C ALA A 168 9.53 -5.56 -4.94
N SER A 169 10.46 -6.23 -5.63
CA SER A 169 10.24 -7.57 -6.20
C SER A 169 10.84 -8.70 -5.37
N GLY A 170 11.87 -8.41 -4.55
CA GLY A 170 12.39 -9.38 -3.60
C GLY A 170 11.48 -9.56 -2.38
N GLY A 171 11.42 -10.77 -1.84
CA GLY A 171 10.78 -11.01 -0.54
C GLY A 171 11.48 -10.20 0.56
N PHE A 172 10.72 -9.65 1.51
CA PHE A 172 11.24 -8.78 2.59
C PHE A 172 12.02 -7.54 2.09
N SER A 173 11.82 -7.13 0.84
CA SER A 173 12.54 -5.97 0.28
C SER A 173 11.85 -4.63 0.56
N LEU A 174 12.60 -3.55 0.44
CA LEU A 174 12.13 -2.17 0.55
C LEU A 174 12.62 -1.37 -0.66
N ALA A 175 11.70 -0.68 -1.36
CA ALA A 175 12.05 0.24 -2.44
C ALA A 175 11.42 1.61 -2.18
N ALA A 176 12.23 2.67 -2.08
CA ALA A 176 11.77 4.00 -1.69
C ALA A 176 12.31 5.11 -2.59
N GLY A 177 11.46 6.12 -2.85
CA GLY A 177 11.83 7.33 -3.57
C GLY A 177 11.30 7.36 -5.01
N SER A 178 12.17 7.53 -5.99
CA SER A 178 11.79 7.55 -7.41
C SER A 178 12.61 6.53 -8.20
N ARG A 179 11.92 5.57 -8.82
CA ARG A 179 12.52 4.53 -9.67
C ARG A 179 13.51 3.60 -8.94
N ALA A 180 13.31 3.36 -7.65
CA ALA A 180 14.05 2.34 -6.88
C ALA A 180 13.56 0.93 -7.26
N LYS A 181 14.47 0.00 -7.56
CA LYS A 181 14.16 -1.38 -7.96
C LYS A 181 14.81 -2.39 -7.00
N ALA A 182 14.09 -2.79 -5.97
CA ALA A 182 14.53 -3.80 -5.01
C ALA A 182 14.24 -5.21 -5.55
N ASN A 183 15.13 -5.69 -6.42
CA ASN A 183 14.92 -6.91 -7.23
C ASN A 183 15.26 -8.22 -6.50
N HIS A 184 16.03 -8.16 -5.42
CA HIS A 184 16.51 -9.32 -4.67
C HIS A 184 15.95 -9.32 -3.25
N ASP A 185 15.85 -10.51 -2.65
CA ASP A 185 15.31 -10.68 -1.30
C ASP A 185 16.11 -9.90 -0.25
N GLY A 186 15.42 -9.37 0.76
CA GLY A 186 16.01 -8.64 1.88
C GLY A 186 16.71 -7.32 1.51
N THR A 187 16.52 -6.82 0.28
CA THR A 187 17.20 -5.59 -0.16
C THR A 187 16.49 -4.33 0.28
N PHE A 188 17.26 -3.29 0.59
CA PHE A 188 16.78 -1.94 0.87
C PHE A 188 17.33 -1.02 -0.22
N VAL A 189 16.47 -0.52 -1.11
CA VAL A 189 16.86 0.34 -2.23
C VAL A 189 16.22 1.71 -2.09
N TRP A 190 17.06 2.74 -2.01
CA TRP A 190 16.66 4.14 -1.90
C TRP A 190 17.16 4.89 -3.12
N ALA A 191 16.26 5.56 -3.84
CA ALA A 191 16.60 6.29 -5.05
C ALA A 191 16.03 7.71 -5.01
N ASP A 192 16.89 8.71 -5.18
CA ASP A 192 16.48 10.11 -5.34
C ASP A 192 15.67 10.35 -6.63
N PHE A 193 15.27 11.61 -6.86
CA PHE A 193 14.46 12.03 -8.01
C PHE A 193 15.18 11.94 -9.37
N THR A 194 16.41 11.40 -9.43
CA THR A 194 17.08 11.19 -10.72
C THR A 194 16.20 10.33 -11.64
N GLY A 195 16.01 10.79 -12.88
CA GLY A 195 15.12 10.17 -13.87
C GLY A 195 15.65 8.87 -14.48
N ALA A 196 16.29 8.02 -13.67
CA ALA A 196 16.84 6.74 -14.07
C ALA A 196 16.40 5.65 -13.08
N ASP A 197 16.43 4.40 -13.50
CA ASP A 197 16.21 3.28 -12.59
C ASP A 197 17.47 3.03 -11.75
N PHE A 198 17.29 2.62 -10.50
CA PHE A 198 18.38 2.22 -9.62
C PHE A 198 18.02 0.90 -8.93
N SER A 199 18.77 -0.14 -9.26
CA SER A 199 18.42 -1.52 -8.93
C SER A 199 19.38 -2.12 -7.93
N SER A 200 18.87 -2.96 -7.02
CA SER A 200 19.73 -3.86 -6.27
C SER A 200 20.41 -4.87 -7.20
N THR A 201 21.57 -5.33 -6.77
CA THR A 201 22.49 -6.21 -7.49
C THR A 201 22.75 -7.53 -6.75
N ALA A 202 22.36 -7.62 -5.47
CA ALA A 202 22.47 -8.83 -4.66
C ALA A 202 21.38 -8.90 -3.58
N THR A 203 21.13 -10.11 -3.06
CA THR A 203 20.30 -10.36 -1.85
C THR A 203 20.90 -9.66 -0.62
N ASN A 204 20.06 -9.18 0.29
CA ASN A 204 20.44 -8.50 1.54
C ASN A 204 21.30 -7.23 1.38
N GLU A 205 21.23 -6.58 0.22
CA GLU A 205 21.93 -5.33 -0.07
C GLU A 205 21.20 -4.10 0.49
N PHE A 206 21.96 -3.14 1.01
CA PHE A 206 21.50 -1.77 1.19
C PHE A 206 22.07 -0.87 0.09
N ALA A 207 21.24 -0.54 -0.89
CA ALA A 207 21.62 0.27 -2.05
C ALA A 207 21.02 1.67 -1.95
N VAL A 208 21.84 2.71 -2.10
CA VAL A 208 21.41 4.10 -2.05
C VAL A 208 21.93 4.88 -3.26
N ARG A 209 21.03 5.48 -4.04
CA ARG A 209 21.34 6.53 -5.01
C ARG A 209 20.85 7.87 -4.48
N ALA A 210 21.79 8.68 -4.03
CA ALA A 210 21.57 10.07 -3.66
C ALA A 210 22.62 10.95 -4.35
N THR A 211 22.27 11.53 -5.49
CA THR A 211 23.16 12.37 -6.30
C THR A 211 23.57 13.67 -5.59
N GLY A 212 22.77 14.11 -4.61
CA GLY A 212 23.13 15.19 -3.68
C GLY A 212 24.05 14.76 -2.52
N GLY A 213 24.39 13.47 -2.42
CA GLY A 213 25.20 12.90 -1.35
C GLY A 213 24.42 12.17 -0.25
N VAL A 214 25.15 11.51 0.65
CA VAL A 214 24.62 10.70 1.77
C VAL A 214 25.22 11.19 3.09
N ARG A 215 24.45 11.16 4.18
CA ARG A 215 24.95 11.41 5.54
C ARG A 215 24.41 10.37 6.51
N LEU A 216 25.29 9.81 7.34
CA LEU A 216 24.96 8.96 8.47
C LEU A 216 25.44 9.67 9.74
N VAL A 217 24.49 10.07 10.59
CA VAL A 217 24.75 10.89 11.79
C VAL A 217 24.68 10.00 13.03
N SER A 218 25.67 10.10 13.90
CA SER A 218 25.74 9.36 15.17
C SER A 218 25.88 10.26 16.41
N GLY A 219 25.94 11.59 16.22
CA GLY A 219 25.95 12.56 17.30
C GLY A 219 25.47 13.94 16.85
N VAL A 220 24.74 14.61 17.73
CA VAL A 220 24.23 15.97 17.53
C VAL A 220 24.57 16.85 18.75
N ASP A 221 24.67 18.16 18.55
CA ASP A 221 24.81 19.12 19.65
C ASP A 221 23.48 19.37 20.38
N SER A 222 23.46 20.29 21.36
CA SER A 222 22.25 20.63 22.12
C SER A 222 21.13 21.28 21.30
N ASN A 223 21.43 21.69 20.06
CA ASN A 223 20.45 22.23 19.11
C ASN A 223 20.05 21.22 18.03
N GLY A 224 20.56 19.98 18.09
CA GLY A 224 20.28 18.94 17.10
C GLY A 224 21.14 19.01 15.83
N VAL A 225 22.17 19.86 15.79
CA VAL A 225 23.08 19.97 14.64
C VAL A 225 24.01 18.75 14.61
N PRO A 226 24.14 18.02 13.48
CA PRO A 226 25.08 16.91 13.36
C PRO A 226 26.54 17.31 13.63
N VAL A 227 27.18 16.68 14.61
CA VAL A 227 28.59 16.90 14.99
C VAL A 227 29.46 15.65 14.88
N THR A 228 28.85 14.47 14.73
CA THR A 228 29.56 13.19 14.57
C THR A 228 28.85 12.30 13.56
N GLY A 229 29.61 11.63 12.71
CA GLY A 229 29.09 10.74 11.67
C GLY A 229 30.00 10.64 10.46
N VAL A 230 29.44 10.17 9.34
CA VAL A 230 30.09 10.13 8.03
C VAL A 230 29.19 10.74 6.96
N SER A 231 29.80 11.35 5.96
CA SER A 231 29.12 11.91 4.80
C SER A 231 29.81 11.50 3.51
N LEU A 232 29.06 11.24 2.46
CA LEU A 232 29.54 11.09 1.11
C LEU A 232 29.01 12.29 0.32
N PRO A 233 29.81 13.35 0.10
CA PRO A 233 29.38 14.51 -0.66
C PRO A 233 28.98 14.14 -2.09
N ALA A 234 28.17 15.00 -2.72
CA ALA A 234 27.79 14.85 -4.13
C ALA A 234 29.03 14.64 -5.02
N GLY A 235 29.03 13.59 -5.82
CA GLY A 235 30.13 13.24 -6.73
C GLY A 235 31.42 12.74 -6.06
N SER A 236 31.46 12.58 -4.73
CA SER A 236 32.64 12.07 -4.03
C SER A 236 32.80 10.55 -4.22
N GLY A 237 34.04 10.09 -4.31
CA GLY A 237 34.40 8.67 -4.29
C GLY A 237 34.73 8.13 -2.89
N SER A 238 34.71 8.98 -1.86
CA SER A 238 35.09 8.59 -0.49
C SER A 238 34.31 9.32 0.58
N TRP A 239 34.13 8.66 1.73
CA TRP A 239 33.51 9.23 2.92
C TRP A 239 34.38 10.33 3.54
N ALA A 240 33.71 11.40 3.99
CA ALA A 240 34.25 12.44 4.87
C ALA A 240 33.66 12.26 6.27
N THR A 241 34.52 12.30 7.29
CA THR A 241 34.08 12.27 8.69
C THR A 241 33.43 13.61 9.06
N LEU A 242 32.24 13.57 9.67
CA LEU A 242 31.51 14.75 10.14
C LEU A 242 31.96 15.23 11.54
N SER A 243 32.99 14.60 12.11
CA SER A 243 33.51 14.91 13.45
C SER A 243 34.14 16.31 13.49
N ASP A 244 33.72 17.11 14.47
CA ASP A 244 34.40 18.38 14.76
C ASP A 244 35.82 18.13 15.25
N ARG A 245 36.80 18.53 14.44
CA ARG A 245 38.23 18.45 14.80
C ARG A 245 38.59 19.27 16.03
N ASN A 246 37.82 20.31 16.33
CA ASN A 246 38.07 21.21 17.45
C ASN A 246 37.58 20.64 18.79
N ALA A 247 36.70 19.64 18.76
CA ALA A 247 36.27 18.90 19.95
C ALA A 247 37.22 17.75 20.33
N LYS A 248 38.27 17.50 19.53
CA LYS A 248 39.28 16.49 19.86
C LYS A 248 40.24 17.08 20.90
N GLU A 249 40.25 16.50 22.08
CA GLU A 249 41.12 16.89 23.20
C GLU A 249 42.10 15.75 23.54
N ASN A 250 43.09 16.00 24.41
CA ASN A 250 44.08 15.03 24.88
C ASN A 250 45.06 14.49 23.82
N PHE A 251 45.48 15.33 22.87
CA PHE A 251 46.61 14.99 22.01
C PHE A 251 47.91 14.89 22.84
N ALA A 252 48.52 13.72 22.88
CA ALA A 252 49.85 13.52 23.46
C ALA A 252 50.89 13.37 22.34
N GLY A 253 52.05 14.01 22.48
CA GLY A 253 53.18 13.78 21.57
C GLY A 253 53.66 12.33 21.67
N ALA A 254 53.90 11.69 20.54
CA ALA A 254 54.49 10.35 20.53
C ALA A 254 55.93 10.40 21.05
N ASP A 255 56.24 9.62 22.10
CA ASP A 255 57.62 9.43 22.56
C ASP A 255 58.37 8.54 21.56
N THR A 256 59.09 9.17 20.64
CA THR A 256 59.78 8.49 19.54
C THR A 256 60.89 7.54 20.00
N ARG A 257 61.36 7.63 21.26
CA ARG A 257 62.37 6.71 21.81
C ARG A 257 61.78 5.38 22.28
N LYS A 258 60.49 5.34 22.67
CA LYS A 258 59.79 4.10 23.07
C LYS A 258 59.22 3.28 21.91
N ILE A 259 59.16 3.86 20.70
CA ILE A 259 58.56 3.22 19.51
C ILE A 259 59.60 2.43 18.70
N LEU A 260 60.89 2.62 18.99
CA LEU A 260 62.02 2.04 18.26
C LEU A 260 62.74 0.90 19.00
N GLU A 261 62.20 0.43 20.14
CA GLU A 261 62.61 -0.84 20.79
C GLU A 261 61.67 -1.97 20.37
#